data_AF-A0A420ZAW0-F1
#
_entry.id   AF-A0A420ZAW0-F1
#
_cell.length_a   1.000
_cell.length_b   1.000
_cell.length_c   1.000
_cell.angle_alpha   90.00
_cell.angle_beta   90.00
_cell.angle_gamma   90.00
#
_symmetry.space_group_name_H-M   'P 1'
#
loop_
_entity.id
_entity.type
_entity.pdbx_description
1 polymer ?
#
loop_
_entity_poly.entity_id
_entity_poly.type
_entity_poly.pdbx_seq_one_letter_code
_entity_poly.pdbx_strand_id
1 'polypeptide(L)'
;YLYDASVLAPAGEDKYGILVGSSDMAFAVTQYNLASKIPNGTGSGQLSYGETSIVGAGDDYQTWQRAFDNMSGSDITVKEIGMFAKVTREESGVPTPYYVMLARDVITTTTVPNGGRLIVKYTFKINP
;
A
#
# COMPACT_ATOMS: atom_id res chain seq x y z
N TYR A 1 -14.70 20.07 -6.14
CA TYR A 1 -15.19 19.52 -4.83
C TYR A 1 -14.64 18.12 -4.63
N LEU A 2 -14.71 17.53 -3.41
CA LEU A 2 -14.37 16.11 -3.24
C LEU A 2 -15.42 15.26 -3.96
N TYR A 3 -14.97 14.39 -4.85
CA TYR A 3 -15.82 13.51 -5.65
C TYR A 3 -15.87 12.10 -5.07
N ASP A 4 -14.70 11.52 -4.78
CA ASP A 4 -14.55 10.16 -4.26
C ASP A 4 -13.25 10.03 -3.45
N ALA A 5 -13.21 9.09 -2.51
CA ALA A 5 -11.99 8.72 -1.80
C ALA A 5 -12.00 7.21 -1.49
N SER A 6 -10.92 6.51 -1.83
CA SER A 6 -10.84 5.06 -1.65
C SER A 6 -9.42 4.56 -1.39
N VAL A 7 -9.31 3.54 -0.54
CA VAL A 7 -8.10 2.73 -0.33
C VAL A 7 -8.21 1.36 -1.02
N LEU A 8 -9.32 1.07 -1.70
CA LEU A 8 -9.57 -0.21 -2.37
C LEU A 8 -8.96 -0.19 -3.77
N ALA A 9 -7.65 -0.39 -3.83
CA ALA A 9 -6.91 -0.48 -5.09
C ALA A 9 -7.21 -1.81 -5.81
N PRO A 10 -7.53 -1.80 -7.11
CA PRO A 10 -7.67 -3.03 -7.88
C PRO A 10 -6.32 -3.74 -8.02
N ALA A 11 -6.34 -5.00 -8.49
CA ALA A 11 -5.12 -5.73 -8.79
C ALA A 11 -4.23 -4.97 -9.80
N GLY A 12 -2.92 -4.99 -9.57
CA GLY A 12 -1.92 -4.32 -10.40
C GLY A 12 -1.77 -2.80 -10.17
N GLU A 13 -2.64 -2.16 -9.39
CA GLU A 13 -2.56 -0.73 -9.10
C GLU A 13 -1.56 -0.44 -7.96
N ASP A 14 -0.54 0.37 -8.25
CA ASP A 14 0.57 0.60 -7.33
C ASP A 14 0.66 2.04 -6.80
N LYS A 15 -0.35 2.87 -7.03
CA LYS A 15 -0.40 4.27 -6.54
C LYS A 15 -1.21 4.45 -5.26
N TYR A 16 -2.09 3.50 -4.92
CA TYR A 16 -2.88 3.56 -3.69
C TYR A 16 -3.22 2.17 -3.11
N GLY A 17 -3.96 2.16 -2.01
CA GLY A 17 -4.22 0.99 -1.18
C GLY A 17 -3.03 0.68 -0.29
N ILE A 18 -2.80 -0.60 -0.03
CA ILE A 18 -1.59 -1.03 0.68
C ILE A 18 -0.45 -1.08 -0.33
N LEU A 19 0.65 -0.38 -0.03
CA LEU A 19 1.90 -0.38 -0.79
C LEU A 19 3.04 -0.91 0.08
N VAL A 20 4.06 -1.50 -0.54
CA VAL A 20 5.24 -2.03 0.16
C VAL A 20 6.52 -1.43 -0.41
N GLY A 21 7.55 -1.32 0.44
CA GLY A 21 8.85 -0.79 0.07
C GLY A 21 10.00 -1.50 0.76
N SER A 22 11.22 -1.16 0.35
CA SER A 22 12.47 -1.80 0.78
C SER A 22 13.33 -0.93 1.72
N SER A 23 12.88 0.29 2.04
CA SER A 23 13.65 1.20 2.91
C SER A 23 13.42 0.91 4.40
N ASP A 24 14.50 0.99 5.17
CA ASP A 24 14.49 1.02 6.65
C ASP A 24 14.62 2.45 7.20
N MET A 25 14.46 3.47 6.36
CA MET A 25 14.47 4.86 6.79
C MET A 25 13.40 5.08 7.87
N ALA A 26 13.85 5.52 9.05
CA ALA A 26 13.00 5.80 10.19
C ALA A 26 11.83 6.73 9.82
N PHE A 27 10.72 6.57 10.53
CA PHE A 27 9.55 7.43 10.35
C PHE A 27 9.89 8.89 10.65
N ALA A 28 9.43 9.79 9.78
CA ALA A 28 9.44 11.23 10.00
C ALA A 28 8.13 11.84 9.52
N VAL A 29 7.56 12.75 10.32
CA VAL A 29 6.24 13.38 10.06
C VAL A 29 6.17 14.14 8.73
N THR A 30 7.31 14.53 8.16
CA THR A 30 7.41 15.24 6.88
C THR A 30 7.35 14.31 5.66
N GLN A 31 7.39 12.99 5.85
CA GLN A 31 7.31 12.03 4.76
C GLN A 31 5.88 11.95 4.22
N TYR A 32 5.74 11.97 2.90
CA TYR A 32 4.46 11.89 2.19
C TYR A 32 4.39 10.68 1.24
N ASN A 33 5.43 9.86 1.21
CA ASN A 33 5.52 8.66 0.38
C ASN A 33 6.41 7.59 1.07
N LEU A 34 6.39 6.37 0.55
CA LEU A 34 7.40 5.35 0.88
C LEU A 34 8.78 5.84 0.44
N ALA A 35 9.80 5.53 1.23
CA ALA A 35 11.16 5.97 0.92
C ALA A 35 11.76 5.19 -0.25
N SER A 36 11.39 3.92 -0.42
CA SER A 36 11.77 3.10 -1.58
C SER A 36 10.64 2.11 -1.91
N LYS A 37 9.61 2.59 -2.63
CA LYS A 37 8.48 1.75 -3.07
C LYS A 37 8.97 0.62 -3.98
N ILE A 38 8.52 -0.60 -3.72
CA ILE A 38 8.70 -1.74 -4.63
C ILE A 38 7.57 -1.68 -5.66
N PRO A 39 7.84 -1.47 -6.97
CA PRO A 39 6.79 -1.29 -7.96
C PRO A 39 6.01 -2.60 -8.23
N ASN A 40 4.79 -2.45 -8.76
CA ASN A 40 4.00 -3.59 -9.21
C ASN A 40 4.62 -4.23 -10.46
N GLY A 41 4.66 -5.57 -10.51
CA GLY A 41 4.99 -6.34 -11.70
C GLY A 41 5.68 -7.66 -11.37
N THR A 42 6.22 -8.31 -12.40
CA THR A 42 6.96 -9.58 -12.29
C THR A 42 8.41 -9.48 -12.76
N GLY A 43 8.88 -8.27 -13.09
CA GLY A 43 10.28 -8.02 -13.40
C GLY A 43 11.17 -8.06 -12.15
N SER A 44 12.49 -7.97 -12.36
CA SER A 44 13.46 -7.92 -11.27
C SER A 44 13.15 -6.77 -10.30
N GLY A 45 13.11 -7.08 -9.00
CA GLY A 45 12.80 -6.11 -7.95
C GLY A 45 11.34 -5.66 -7.90
N GLN A 46 10.42 -6.38 -8.53
CA GLN A 46 8.98 -6.08 -8.53
C GLN A 46 8.18 -7.16 -7.79
N LEU A 47 7.09 -6.75 -7.15
CA LEU A 47 6.09 -7.67 -6.59
C LEU A 47 4.80 -7.52 -7.40
N SER A 48 4.08 -8.60 -7.67
CA SER A 48 2.77 -8.54 -8.30
C SER A 48 1.72 -8.24 -7.23
N TYR A 49 1.04 -7.10 -7.38
CA TYR A 49 0.11 -6.57 -6.40
C TYR A 49 -1.30 -7.13 -6.66
N GLY A 50 -1.89 -7.79 -5.66
CA GLY A 50 -3.30 -8.17 -5.67
C GLY A 50 -4.24 -6.97 -5.50
N GLU A 51 -5.54 -7.21 -5.41
CA GLU A 51 -6.50 -6.18 -5.00
C GLU A 51 -6.40 -5.89 -3.50
N THR A 52 -6.74 -4.67 -3.09
CA THR A 52 -6.93 -4.32 -1.67
C THR A 52 -8.39 -4.53 -1.29
N SER A 53 -8.65 -5.36 -0.27
CA SER A 53 -10.00 -5.70 0.17
C SER A 53 -10.19 -5.49 1.67
N ILE A 54 -11.44 -5.24 2.09
CA ILE A 54 -11.81 -5.15 3.51
C ILE A 54 -11.98 -6.58 4.04
N VAL A 55 -11.34 -6.88 5.17
CA VAL A 55 -11.40 -8.21 5.81
C VAL A 55 -11.80 -8.17 7.28
N GLY A 56 -12.02 -6.99 7.83
CA GLY A 56 -12.58 -6.81 9.16
C GLY A 56 -13.04 -5.38 9.35
N ALA A 57 -14.15 -5.21 10.07
CA ALA A 57 -14.67 -3.91 10.46
C ALA A 57 -15.41 -4.05 11.80
N GLY A 58 -15.33 -3.02 12.63
CA GLY A 58 -16.09 -2.87 13.85
C GLY A 58 -16.30 -1.37 14.15
N ASP A 59 -16.91 -1.08 15.29
CA ASP A 59 -17.25 0.31 15.65
C ASP A 59 -16.01 1.20 15.83
N ASP A 60 -14.88 0.62 16.20
CA ASP A 60 -13.62 1.30 16.49
C ASP A 60 -12.48 0.91 15.54
N TYR A 61 -12.71 0.06 14.53
CA TYR A 61 -11.63 -0.34 13.62
C TYR A 61 -12.08 -0.73 12.21
N GLN A 62 -11.15 -0.65 11.28
CA GLN A 62 -11.27 -1.27 9.97
C GLN A 62 -9.93 -1.88 9.53
N THR A 63 -10.00 -3.07 8.95
CA THR A 63 -8.85 -3.85 8.49
C THR A 63 -8.97 -4.14 7.01
N TRP A 64 -7.94 -3.78 6.28
CA TRP A 64 -7.75 -4.11 4.87
C TRP A 64 -6.67 -5.17 4.72
N GLN A 65 -6.69 -5.88 3.60
CA GLN A 65 -5.58 -6.75 3.21
C GLN A 65 -5.19 -6.57 1.76
N ARG A 66 -3.94 -6.93 1.45
CA ARG A 66 -3.43 -7.04 0.08
C ARG A 66 -2.36 -8.13 0.00
N ALA A 67 -2.39 -8.90 -1.08
CA ALA A 67 -1.36 -9.88 -1.39
C ALA A 67 -0.30 -9.29 -2.33
N PHE A 68 0.95 -9.72 -2.15
CA PHE A 68 2.11 -9.37 -2.95
C PHE A 68 2.85 -10.65 -3.33
N ASP A 69 2.78 -11.01 -4.61
CA ASP A 69 3.41 -12.21 -5.16
C ASP A 69 4.79 -11.89 -5.72
N ASN A 70 5.82 -12.64 -5.33
CA ASN A 70 7.14 -12.48 -5.90
C ASN A 70 7.35 -13.46 -7.05
N MET A 71 7.25 -12.96 -8.28
CA MET A 71 7.59 -13.71 -9.50
C MET A 71 8.78 -13.08 -10.22
N SER A 72 9.67 -12.39 -9.49
CA SER A 72 10.75 -11.55 -10.03
C SER A 72 12.02 -12.31 -10.45
N GLY A 73 12.12 -13.61 -10.12
CA GLY A 73 13.32 -14.42 -10.35
C GLY A 73 14.36 -14.37 -9.22
N SER A 74 14.14 -13.56 -8.17
CA SER A 74 15.00 -13.46 -6.99
C SER A 74 14.21 -13.13 -5.73
N ASP A 75 14.80 -13.30 -4.55
CA ASP A 75 14.17 -12.87 -3.29
C ASP A 75 13.99 -11.35 -3.24
N ILE A 76 12.87 -10.90 -2.66
CA ILE A 76 12.57 -9.47 -2.44
C ILE A 76 12.46 -9.21 -0.95
N THR A 77 13.08 -8.13 -0.50
CA THR A 77 13.04 -7.72 0.90
C THR A 77 12.09 -6.54 1.09
N VAL A 78 11.08 -6.73 1.94
CA VAL A 78 10.12 -5.69 2.36
C VAL A 78 10.49 -5.19 3.75
N LYS A 79 10.57 -3.87 3.91
CA LYS A 79 10.93 -3.19 5.16
C LYS A 79 10.00 -2.04 5.54
N GLU A 80 9.15 -1.60 4.63
CA GLU A 80 8.15 -0.58 4.90
C GLU A 80 6.81 -0.93 4.25
N ILE A 81 5.73 -0.49 4.90
CA ILE A 81 4.36 -0.63 4.44
C ILE A 81 3.71 0.75 4.54
N GLY A 82 2.89 1.11 3.56
CA GLY A 82 2.07 2.31 3.66
C GLY A 82 0.65 2.08 3.23
N MET A 83 -0.27 2.81 3.87
CA MET A 83 -1.67 2.89 3.47
C MET A 83 -1.87 4.21 2.71
N PHE A 84 -2.35 4.11 1.47
CA PHE A 84 -2.54 5.25 0.57
C PHE A 84 -4.00 5.32 0.10
N ALA A 85 -4.57 6.52 0.09
CA ALA A 85 -5.87 6.78 -0.51
C ALA A 85 -5.72 7.43 -1.88
N LYS A 86 -6.55 6.99 -2.83
CA LYS A 86 -6.88 7.77 -4.02
C LYS A 86 -8.01 8.71 -3.66
N VAL A 87 -7.79 10.02 -3.81
CA VAL A 87 -8.77 11.07 -3.59
C VAL A 87 -9.05 11.75 -4.92
N THR A 88 -10.26 11.62 -5.43
CA THR A 88 -10.67 12.25 -6.68
C THR A 88 -11.34 13.58 -6.37
N ARG A 89 -10.84 14.66 -6.95
CA ARG A 89 -11.45 15.99 -6.86
C ARG A 89 -11.90 16.42 -8.24
N GLU A 90 -13.05 17.08 -8.31
CA GLU A 90 -13.45 17.72 -9.56
C GLU A 90 -12.83 19.13 -9.64
N GLU A 91 -12.21 19.38 -10.80
CA GLU A 91 -11.53 20.60 -11.18
C GLU A 91 -12.02 21.01 -12.56
N SER A 92 -12.76 22.12 -12.64
CA SER A 92 -13.34 22.62 -13.89
C SER A 92 -14.18 21.58 -14.65
N GLY A 93 -14.95 20.76 -13.93
CA GLY A 93 -15.77 19.68 -14.52
C GLY A 93 -15.03 18.39 -14.82
N VAL A 94 -13.73 18.30 -14.51
CA VAL A 94 -12.90 17.11 -14.76
C VAL A 94 -12.54 16.41 -13.44
N PRO A 95 -12.90 15.12 -13.27
CA PRO A 95 -12.43 14.32 -12.14
C PRO A 95 -10.92 14.06 -12.23
N THR A 96 -10.17 14.60 -11.27
CA THR A 96 -8.71 14.51 -11.20
C THR A 96 -8.28 13.72 -9.97
N PRO A 97 -7.52 12.61 -10.12
CA PRO A 97 -7.08 11.80 -9.01
C PRO A 97 -5.82 12.35 -8.33
N TYR A 98 -5.81 12.31 -7.00
CA TYR A 98 -4.69 12.56 -6.13
C TYR A 98 -4.41 11.34 -5.26
N TYR A 99 -3.15 11.14 -4.88
CA TYR A 99 -2.73 10.02 -4.07
C TYR A 99 -2.12 10.54 -2.77
N VAL A 100 -2.65 10.10 -1.63
CA VAL A 100 -2.29 10.61 -0.31
C VAL A 100 -1.88 9.45 0.57
N MET A 101 -0.68 9.53 1.15
CA MET A 101 -0.25 8.60 2.19
C MET A 101 -0.97 8.92 3.49
N LEU A 102 -1.71 7.95 4.02
CA LEU A 102 -2.43 8.07 5.29
C LEU A 102 -1.56 7.63 6.48
N ALA A 103 -0.73 6.60 6.25
CA ALA A 103 0.17 6.06 7.26
C ALA A 103 1.33 5.31 6.59
N ARG A 104 2.46 5.23 7.30
CA ARG A 104 3.66 4.49 6.91
C ARG A 104 4.28 3.85 8.15
N ASP A 105 4.59 2.56 8.05
CA ASP A 105 5.28 1.80 9.07
C ASP A 105 6.60 1.26 8.53
N VAL A 106 7.65 1.40 9.34
CA VAL A 106 8.88 0.62 9.17
C VAL A 106 8.69 -0.67 9.94
N ILE A 107 8.84 -1.81 9.26
CA ILE A 107 8.59 -3.14 9.82
C ILE A 107 9.88 -3.92 9.97
N THR A 108 9.81 -5.02 10.73
CA THR A 108 10.87 -6.03 10.71
C THR A 108 11.08 -6.51 9.28
N THR A 109 12.35 -6.57 8.86
CA THR A 109 12.75 -7.03 7.54
C THR A 109 12.09 -8.37 7.21
N THR A 110 11.31 -8.38 6.14
CA THR A 110 10.52 -9.54 5.71
C THR A 110 10.95 -9.91 4.30
N THR A 111 11.55 -11.09 4.15
CA THR A 111 11.92 -11.64 2.84
C THR A 111 10.72 -12.35 2.22
N VAL A 112 10.42 -12.01 0.97
CA VAL A 112 9.47 -12.71 0.11
C VAL A 112 10.31 -13.50 -0.90
N PRO A 113 10.46 -14.83 -0.75
CA PRO A 113 11.25 -15.62 -1.68
C PRO A 113 10.66 -15.58 -3.09
N ASN A 114 11.47 -15.85 -4.12
CA ASN A 114 10.92 -16.06 -5.47
C ASN A 114 9.91 -17.23 -5.46
N GLY A 115 8.74 -17.03 -6.10
CA GLY A 115 7.57 -17.91 -6.01
C GLY A 115 6.75 -17.78 -4.72
N GLY A 116 7.18 -16.93 -3.80
CA GLY A 116 6.52 -16.69 -2.52
C GLY A 116 5.46 -15.59 -2.58
N ARG A 117 4.69 -15.48 -1.48
CA ARG A 117 3.65 -14.47 -1.28
C ARG A 117 3.77 -13.82 0.09
N LEU A 118 3.64 -12.50 0.13
CA LEU A 118 3.38 -11.72 1.34
C LEU A 118 1.91 -11.31 1.36
N ILE A 119 1.21 -11.54 2.47
CA ILE A 119 -0.12 -10.97 2.70
C ILE A 119 0.02 -9.93 3.81
N VAL A 120 -0.25 -8.67 3.47
CA VAL A 120 -0.29 -7.58 4.45
C VAL A 120 -1.74 -7.40 4.89
N LYS A 121 -1.96 -7.39 6.20
CA LYS A 121 -3.18 -6.87 6.83
C LYS A 121 -2.84 -5.55 7.50
N TYR A 122 -3.64 -4.53 7.24
CA TYR A 122 -3.42 -3.17 7.75
C TYR A 122 -4.68 -2.70 8.45
N THR A 123 -4.57 -2.32 9.73
CA THR A 123 -5.72 -1.94 10.55
C THR A 123 -5.56 -0.50 11.03
N PHE A 124 -6.59 0.31 10.78
CA PHE A 124 -6.79 1.54 11.54
C PHE A 124 -7.73 1.24 12.71
N LYS A 125 -7.31 1.64 13.91
CA LYS A 125 -8.07 1.48 15.14
C LYS A 125 -8.15 2.81 15.87
N ILE A 126 -9.35 3.14 16.32
CA ILE A 126 -9.65 4.29 17.18
C ILE A 126 -9.50 3.79 18.62
N ASN A 127 -8.58 4.39 19.35
CA ASN A 127 -8.45 4.13 20.79
C ASN A 127 -9.00 5.35 21.53
N PRO A 128 -10.07 5.21 22.33
CA PRO A 128 -10.58 6.27 23.18
C PRO A 128 -9.62 6.63 24.33
#